data_AF-A0A944YW95-F1
#
_entry.id   AF-A0A944YW95-F1
#
_cell.length_a   1.000
_cell.length_b   1.000
_cell.length_c   1.000
_cell.angle_alpha   90.00
_cell.angle_beta   90.00
_cell.angle_gamma   90.00
#
_symmetry.space_group_name_H-M   'P 1'
#
loop_
_entity.id
_entity.type
_entity.pdbx_description
1 polymer ?
#
loop_
_entity_poly.entity_id
_entity_poly.type
_entity_poly.pdbx_seq_one_letter_code
_entity_poly.pdbx_strand_id
1 'polypeptide(L)' 'MNTRVFGFSRAVLRWYRAHGRHGLPWQRDRDPYRIWVSEIMLQ' A
#
# COMPACT_ATOMS: atom_id res chain seq x y z
N MET A 1 2.62 -23.98 -13.15
CA MET A 1 2.22 -22.61 -12.76
C MET A 1 2.17 -22.54 -11.23
N ASN A 2 2.95 -21.65 -10.62
CA ASN A 2 3.27 -21.68 -9.18
C ASN A 2 2.13 -21.07 -8.33
N THR A 3 1.18 -21.90 -7.89
CA THR A 3 -0.06 -21.50 -7.18
C THR A 3 0.16 -20.86 -5.80
N ARG A 4 1.38 -20.96 -5.23
CA ARG A 4 1.68 -20.46 -3.88
C ARG A 4 1.79 -18.93 -3.79
N VAL A 5 2.33 -18.28 -4.82
CA VAL A 5 2.53 -16.82 -4.84
C VAL A 5 1.18 -16.08 -4.89
N PHE A 6 0.23 -16.57 -5.70
CA PHE A 6 -1.10 -15.99 -5.81
C PHE A 6 -1.89 -16.08 -4.49
N GLY A 7 -1.67 -17.13 -3.69
CA GLY A 7 -2.31 -17.31 -2.38
C GLY A 7 -1.87 -16.25 -1.37
N PHE A 8 -0.55 -16.02 -1.25
CA PHE A 8 0.01 -15.02 -0.34
C PHE A 8 -0.42 -13.60 -0.71
N SER A 9 -0.22 -13.19 -1.96
CA SER A 9 -0.59 -11.83 -2.40
C SER A 9 -2.09 -11.56 -2.22
N ARG A 10 -2.95 -12.56 -2.49
CA ARG A 10 -4.40 -12.45 -2.28
C ARG A 10 -4.77 -12.33 -0.79
N ALA A 11 -4.07 -13.04 0.10
CA ALA A 11 -4.28 -12.92 1.54
C ALA A 11 -3.89 -11.52 2.05
N VAL A 12 -2.72 -11.01 1.65
CA VAL A 12 -2.25 -9.67 2.02
C VAL A 12 -3.18 -8.58 1.51
N LEU A 13 -3.61 -8.64 0.24
CA LEU A 13 -4.55 -7.67 -0.31
C LEU A 13 -5.90 -7.67 0.41
N ARG A 14 -6.39 -8.86 0.81
CA ARG A 14 -7.65 -8.97 1.56
C ARG A 14 -7.51 -8.33 2.94
N TRP A 15 -6.42 -8.59 3.64
CA TRP A 15 -6.16 -7.98 4.94
C TRP A 15 -5.99 -6.46 4.83
N TYR A 16 -5.23 -5.98 3.85
CA TYR A 16 -5.00 -4.54 3.64
C TYR A 16 -6.31 -3.79 3.36
N ARG A 17 -7.26 -4.39 2.62
CA ARG A 17 -8.59 -3.77 2.43
C ARG A 17 -9.37 -3.61 3.74
N ALA A 18 -9.26 -4.57 4.67
CA ALA A 18 -10.00 -4.55 5.92
C ALA A 18 -9.31 -3.76 7.05
N HIS A 19 -7.98 -3.78 7.11
CA HIS A 19 -7.20 -3.26 8.25
C HIS A 19 -6.08 -2.30 7.83
N GLY A 20 -5.93 -2.01 6.54
CA GLY A 20 -4.92 -1.08 6.03
C GLY A 20 -5.18 0.37 6.42
N ARG A 21 -4.12 1.18 6.44
CA ARG A 21 -4.23 2.63 6.61
C ARG A 21 -4.61 3.25 5.27
N HIS A 22 -5.83 3.79 5.18
CA HIS A 22 -6.40 4.37 3.94
C HIS A 22 -6.72 5.87 4.04
N GLY A 23 -6.15 6.57 5.03
CA GLY A 23 -6.52 7.95 5.35
C GLY A 23 -5.34 8.90 5.51
N LEU A 24 -4.13 8.49 5.11
CA LEU A 24 -2.96 9.33 5.32
C LEU A 24 -2.98 10.53 4.35
N PRO A 25 -2.51 11.71 4.77
CA PRO A 25 -2.54 12.91 3.93
C PRO A 25 -1.89 12.71 2.55
N TRP A 26 -0.82 11.93 2.51
CA TRP A 26 -0.08 11.59 1.29
C TRP A 26 -0.68 10.45 0.46
N GLN A 27 -1.78 9.83 0.92
CA GLN A 27 -2.51 8.80 0.16
C GLN A 27 -3.73 9.36 -0.59
N ARG A 28 -4.17 10.59 -0.29
CA ARG A 28 -5.40 11.17 -0.86
C ARG A 28 -5.23 11.53 -2.34
N ASP A 29 -4.12 12.19 -2.67
CA ASP A 29 -3.77 12.54 -4.04
C ASP A 29 -2.54 11.75 -4.45
N ARG A 30 -2.62 11.00 -5.56
CA ARG A 30 -1.48 10.27 -6.15
C ARG A 30 -0.52 11.20 -6.89
N ASP A 31 -0.21 12.33 -6.27
CA ASP A 31 0.79 13.25 -6.76
C ASP A 31 2.19 12.66 -6.50
N PRO A 32 2.98 12.37 -7.56
CA PRO A 32 4.33 11.81 -7.40
C PRO A 32 5.22 12.64 -6.47
N TYR A 33 5.06 13.96 -6.47
CA TYR A 33 5.85 14.84 -5.61
C TYR A 33 5.53 14.63 -4.12
N ARG A 34 4.25 14.55 -3.77
CA ARG A 34 3.82 14.34 -2.38
C ARG A 34 4.18 12.95 -1.85
N ILE A 35 4.11 11.95 -2.72
CA ILE A 35 4.54 10.57 -2.38
C ILE A 35 6.04 10.59 -2.05
N TRP A 36 6.86 11.16 -2.93
CA TRP A 36 8.31 11.22 -2.74
C TRP A 36 8.73 11.95 -1.46
N VAL A 37 8.13 13.11 -1.17
CA VAL A 37 8.41 13.84 0.08
C VAL A 37 8.05 13.00 1.32
N SER A 38 6.93 12.28 1.28
CA SER A 38 6.48 11.44 2.40
C SER A 38 7.40 10.25 2.62
N GLU A 39 7.97 9.68 1.56
CA GLU A 39 8.96 8.60 1.66
C GLU A 39 10.24 9.07 2.35
N ILE A 40 10.72 10.30 2.05
CA ILE A 40 11.89 10.88 2.72
C ILE A 40 11.61 11.21 4.19
N MET A 41 10.42 11.77 4.50
CA MET A 41 10.06 12.15 5.87
C MET A 41 9.83 10.97 6.82
N LEU A 42 9.52 9.77 6.29
CA LEU A 42 9.16 8.58 7.08
C LEU A 42 10.27 7.51 7.14
N GLN A 43 11.47 7.80 6.63
CA GLN A 43 12.66 6.99 6.92
C GLN A 43 13.11 7.15 8.37
#